data_AF-A0A2T5ZZH4-F1
#
_entry.id   AF-A0A2T5ZZH4-F1
#
_cell.length_a   1.000
_cell.length_b   1.000
_cell.length_c   1.000
_cell.angle_alpha   90.00
_cell.angle_beta   90.00
_cell.angle_gamma   90.00
#
_symmetry.space_group_name_H-M   'P 1'
#
loop_
_entity.id
_entity.type
_entity.pdbx_description
1 polymer ?
#
loop_
_entity_poly.entity_id
_entity_poly.type
_entity_poly.pdbx_seq_one_letter_code
_entity_poly.pdbx_strand_id
1 'polypeptide(L)'
;MAISSDQCTPYLSVALYRAKNEQAIGPSDLLTAIRDFAKENAEKKGKEKPRFPTVLDPWIEVEGTTIALAHYVEKRVPSWFVGEGITDTLNQLIIVARRGSLYALLFSDNGLRSSVSKKVLRAADGPFASITRLSSSQINKAFVESEVRTLWLSGTHRRTAIKPDSKILSGLELETSLDPLGDQTYYFSSVRSTMSLSDDLTGAVVGASPSGGRIWIGPTRSWNEFTRSIGIILDRAATCMNDAARPDKPLPILASTISTLDGIEQPYDLAFIVPEQVHDGDGEADEGELRWLQQFGDAARFEVTAVAGSANFEADVYWATDRLGRLAYDFEQSTGADIRLKIRQVDGFNNNDRDPEILTICRDPGNLTVYFDTGHTYSRGHFYEARFRDARFSDWQWVSMAHDETDFWQEKPLDGKRFAVENTGNAEDKSLFGMVARHWPNLAERGPQTGWLVCDDGAMESADFIHIDDASNPPELTLIHVKGSGSDKNNRGLSVSDYEVVVGQAIKNLRHIDRGLLREKLGANADGVLENAVWHNGQRQENRGALLAMLDGLGSNMKTTVVVFQPRARRSVFNSIRGRMDDGDMNRSDVRRMQQLDALLLGARADCFSLGAEFRVIADDS
;
A
#
# COMPACT_ATOMS: atom_id res chain seq x y z
N MET A 1 2.56 42.88 19.82
CA MET A 1 3.96 43.33 19.75
C MET A 1 4.37 43.29 18.30
N ALA A 2 5.06 44.31 17.79
CA ALA A 2 5.59 44.26 16.43
C ALA A 2 6.82 43.34 16.41
N ILE A 3 6.91 42.45 15.42
CA ILE A 3 8.04 41.51 15.26
C ILE A 3 8.93 42.03 14.13
N SER A 4 10.25 41.96 14.32
CA SER A 4 11.24 42.12 13.26
C SER A 4 11.79 40.76 12.82
N SER A 5 12.15 40.63 11.56
CA SER A 5 12.78 39.44 10.99
C SER A 5 14.06 39.02 11.71
N ASP A 6 14.86 39.96 12.23
CA ASP A 6 16.09 39.69 13.00
C ASP A 6 15.83 38.94 14.32
N GLN A 7 14.57 38.92 14.78
CA GLN A 7 14.14 38.19 15.96
C GLN A 7 13.67 36.76 15.63
N CYS A 8 13.66 36.38 14.35
CA CYS A 8 13.15 35.10 13.87
C CYS A 8 14.31 34.12 13.55
N THR A 9 14.16 32.88 14.02
CA THR A 9 15.04 31.76 13.65
C THR A 9 14.18 30.58 13.14
N PRO A 10 13.61 30.68 11.92
CA PRO A 10 12.64 29.69 11.44
C PRO A 10 13.28 28.31 11.25
N TYR A 11 12.53 27.25 11.53
CA TYR A 11 12.90 25.91 11.10
C TYR A 11 12.73 25.82 9.57
N LEU A 12 13.80 25.51 8.85
CA LEU A 12 13.82 25.48 7.39
C LEU A 12 13.07 24.26 6.88
N SER A 13 11.77 24.44 6.64
CA SER A 13 10.84 23.49 6.02
C SER A 13 9.90 24.25 5.10
N VAL A 14 10.08 24.10 3.79
CA VAL A 14 9.37 24.90 2.78
C VAL A 14 8.71 24.03 1.73
N ALA A 15 7.54 24.48 1.27
CA ALA A 15 6.91 23.97 0.06
C ALA A 15 7.37 24.80 -1.15
N LEU A 16 7.76 24.13 -2.23
CA LEU A 16 8.34 24.74 -3.42
C LEU A 16 7.31 24.83 -4.54
N TYR A 17 7.27 26.00 -5.17
CA TYR A 17 6.36 26.33 -6.26
C TYR A 17 7.13 27.03 -7.38
N ARG A 18 6.52 27.06 -8.57
CA ARG A 18 6.98 27.86 -9.71
C ARG A 18 5.83 28.68 -10.27
N ALA A 19 6.14 29.79 -10.94
CA ALA A 19 5.15 30.52 -11.74
C ALA A 19 4.61 29.63 -12.88
N LYS A 20 3.30 29.68 -13.15
CA LYS A 20 2.69 29.00 -14.31
C LYS A 20 2.97 29.71 -15.63
N ASN A 21 3.06 31.04 -15.61
CA ASN A 21 3.30 31.91 -16.76
C ASN A 21 4.58 32.72 -16.55
N GLU A 22 5.06 33.40 -17.59
CA GLU A 22 6.24 34.30 -17.52
C GLU A 22 6.05 35.49 -16.55
N GLN A 23 4.80 35.84 -16.24
CA GLN A 23 4.48 36.84 -15.22
C GLN A 23 4.44 36.19 -13.84
N ALA A 24 5.56 36.30 -13.13
CA ALA A 24 5.69 35.88 -11.75
C ALA A 24 5.15 36.97 -10.80
N ILE A 25 4.24 36.58 -9.90
CA ILE A 25 3.62 37.43 -8.88
C ILE A 25 4.60 37.84 -7.77
N GLY A 26 4.41 39.01 -7.16
CA GLY A 26 5.22 39.45 -6.02
C GLY A 26 4.98 38.60 -4.77
N PRO A 27 6.00 38.33 -3.93
CA PRO A 27 5.82 37.66 -2.64
C PRO A 27 4.77 38.33 -1.74
N SER A 28 4.72 39.66 -1.73
CA SER A 28 3.77 40.45 -0.93
C SER A 28 2.32 40.26 -1.38
N ASP A 29 2.06 40.14 -2.68
CA ASP A 29 0.72 39.92 -3.22
C ASP A 29 0.23 38.51 -2.87
N LEU A 30 1.10 37.52 -3.02
CA LEU A 30 0.80 36.13 -2.65
C LEU A 30 0.58 36.00 -1.14
N LEU A 31 1.41 36.67 -0.33
CA LEU A 31 1.24 36.71 1.13
C LEU A 31 -0.08 37.37 1.52
N THR A 32 -0.49 38.45 0.83
CA THR A 32 -1.79 39.09 1.06
C THR A 32 -2.94 38.12 0.78
N ALA A 33 -2.90 37.42 -0.35
CA ALA A 33 -3.90 36.39 -0.68
C ALA A 33 -3.95 35.26 0.36
N ILE A 34 -2.81 34.85 0.91
CA ILE A 34 -2.74 33.87 2.00
C ILE A 34 -3.40 34.40 3.29
N ARG A 35 -3.16 35.67 3.65
CA ARG A 35 -3.75 36.28 4.85
C ARG A 35 -5.27 36.36 4.74
N ASP A 36 -5.77 36.76 3.58
CA ASP A 36 -7.21 36.86 3.34
C ASP A 36 -7.87 35.47 3.34
N PHE A 37 -7.24 34.50 2.68
CA PHE A 37 -7.69 33.10 2.73
C PHE A 37 -7.71 32.53 4.16
N ALA A 38 -6.70 32.85 4.99
CA ALA A 38 -6.67 32.39 6.38
C ALA A 38 -7.86 32.93 7.20
N LYS A 39 -8.23 34.20 7.02
CA LYS A 39 -9.40 34.81 7.67
C LYS A 39 -10.70 34.16 7.19
N GLU A 40 -10.89 34.04 5.87
CA GLU A 40 -12.06 33.42 5.28
C GLU A 40 -12.24 31.96 5.73
N ASN A 41 -11.13 31.21 5.82
CA ASN A 41 -11.15 29.80 6.23
C ASN A 41 -11.51 29.64 7.71
N ALA A 42 -11.06 30.55 8.58
CA ALA A 42 -11.46 30.58 9.99
C ALA A 42 -12.96 30.86 10.12
N GLU A 43 -13.47 31.85 9.38
CA GLU A 43 -14.90 32.20 9.35
C GLU A 43 -15.78 31.03 8.92
N LYS A 44 -15.41 30.34 7.84
CA LYS A 44 -16.14 29.16 7.34
C LYS A 44 -16.19 28.02 8.36
N LYS A 45 -15.21 27.93 9.25
CA LYS A 45 -15.13 26.92 10.32
C LYS A 45 -15.74 27.40 11.64
N GLY A 46 -16.34 28.60 11.67
CA GLY A 46 -16.85 29.19 12.91
C GLY A 46 -15.77 29.49 13.96
N LYS A 47 -14.50 29.57 13.56
CA LYS A 47 -13.36 29.86 14.45
C LYS A 47 -13.10 31.37 14.53
N GLU A 48 -12.48 31.83 15.62
CA GLU A 48 -12.05 33.24 15.72
C GLU A 48 -11.09 33.58 14.58
N LYS A 49 -11.28 34.74 13.94
CA LYS A 49 -10.41 35.17 12.84
C LYS A 49 -8.97 35.37 13.36
N PRO A 50 -7.95 34.86 12.65
CA PRO A 50 -6.57 35.11 13.02
C PRO A 50 -6.26 36.61 12.97
N ARG A 51 -5.57 37.10 14.00
CA ARG A 51 -5.12 38.50 14.07
C ARG A 51 -3.72 38.58 13.48
N PHE A 52 -3.44 39.59 12.66
CA PHE A 52 -2.14 39.80 12.03
C PHE A 52 -1.49 41.07 12.59
N PRO A 53 -0.65 40.98 13.63
CA PRO A 53 0.12 42.11 14.12
C PRO A 53 1.06 42.70 13.05
N THR A 54 1.46 43.95 13.25
CA THR A 54 2.43 44.62 12.38
C THR A 54 3.79 43.94 12.44
N VAL A 55 4.37 43.68 11.27
CA VAL A 55 5.78 43.30 11.11
C VAL A 55 6.56 44.56 10.73
N LEU A 56 7.71 44.79 11.36
CA LEU A 56 8.51 46.01 11.15
C LEU A 56 9.15 46.06 9.75
N ASP A 57 9.55 44.90 9.26
CA ASP A 57 10.25 44.62 8.01
C ASP A 57 9.46 43.57 7.20
N PRO A 58 8.25 43.92 6.74
CA PRO A 58 7.31 42.95 6.14
C PRO A 58 7.79 42.38 4.80
N TRP A 59 8.79 43.02 4.18
CA TRP A 59 9.49 42.51 3.01
C TRP A 59 10.97 42.89 3.05
N ILE A 60 11.82 41.99 2.55
CA ILE A 60 13.29 42.15 2.50
C ILE A 60 13.79 41.52 1.20
N GLU A 61 14.88 42.04 0.63
CA GLU A 61 15.60 41.41 -0.47
C GLU A 61 17.02 41.06 -0.06
N VAL A 62 17.41 39.80 -0.25
CA VAL A 62 18.74 39.27 0.08
C VAL A 62 19.27 38.48 -1.11
N GLU A 63 20.39 38.90 -1.69
CA GLU A 63 21.07 38.20 -2.79
C GLU A 63 20.14 37.82 -3.98
N GLY A 64 19.21 38.73 -4.32
CA GLY A 64 18.22 38.52 -5.39
C GLY A 64 17.04 37.62 -5.02
N THR A 65 16.92 37.25 -3.74
CA THR A 65 15.74 36.59 -3.18
C THR A 65 14.87 37.61 -2.46
N THR A 66 13.65 37.83 -2.97
CA THR A 66 12.66 38.68 -2.31
C THR A 66 11.85 37.85 -1.32
N ILE A 67 11.72 38.31 -0.09
CA ILE A 67 11.08 37.60 1.01
C ILE A 67 10.01 38.51 1.62
N ALA A 68 8.78 38.01 1.72
CA ALA A 68 7.70 38.65 2.47
C ALA A 68 7.33 37.78 3.67
N LEU A 69 7.05 38.40 4.82
CA LEU A 69 6.69 37.67 6.04
C LEU A 69 5.45 38.24 6.74
N ALA A 70 4.69 37.35 7.37
CA ALA A 70 3.56 37.71 8.22
C ALA A 70 3.58 36.90 9.51
N HIS A 71 3.32 37.58 10.62
CA HIS A 71 2.98 36.97 11.90
C HIS A 71 1.47 36.99 12.08
N TYR A 72 0.91 35.90 12.60
CA TYR A 72 -0.47 35.90 13.07
C TYR A 72 -0.63 35.18 14.40
N VAL A 73 -1.69 35.57 15.09
CA VAL A 73 -2.08 35.03 16.39
C VAL A 73 -3.46 34.40 16.24
N GLU A 74 -3.56 33.14 16.67
CA GLU A 74 -4.81 32.39 16.73
C GLU A 74 -5.06 31.91 18.16
N LYS A 75 -6.34 31.91 18.55
CA LYS A 75 -6.80 31.32 19.80
C LYS A 75 -7.52 30.00 19.51
N ARG A 76 -7.11 28.93 20.18
CA ARG A 76 -7.67 27.59 19.97
C ARG A 76 -7.83 26.88 21.30
N VAL A 77 -8.89 26.10 21.47
CA VAL A 77 -9.00 25.19 22.61
C VAL A 77 -7.93 24.10 22.45
N PRO A 78 -7.16 23.75 23.49
CA PRO A 78 -6.18 22.68 23.38
C PRO A 78 -6.86 21.37 22.97
N SER A 79 -6.26 20.62 22.06
CA SER A 79 -6.88 19.40 21.51
C SER A 79 -7.10 18.28 22.53
N TRP A 80 -6.45 18.35 23.69
CA TRP A 80 -6.58 17.40 24.80
C TRP A 80 -7.62 17.84 25.85
N PHE A 81 -8.27 19.01 25.68
CA PHE A 81 -9.19 19.58 26.66
C PHE A 81 -10.61 19.69 26.12
N VAL A 82 -11.57 19.13 26.89
CA VAL A 82 -12.99 19.02 26.53
C VAL A 82 -13.88 19.99 27.33
N GLY A 83 -13.30 20.80 28.24
CA GLY A 83 -14.06 21.76 29.04
C GLY A 83 -14.14 23.17 28.46
N GLU A 84 -14.77 24.07 29.20
CA GLU A 84 -14.73 25.51 28.93
C GLU A 84 -13.58 26.20 29.69
N GLY A 85 -13.15 27.37 29.20
CA GLY A 85 -12.28 28.28 29.94
C GLY A 85 -10.78 28.13 29.73
N ILE A 86 -10.31 27.12 28.98
CA ILE A 86 -8.90 26.99 28.57
C ILE A 86 -8.76 27.29 27.08
N THR A 87 -7.81 28.15 26.73
CA THR A 87 -7.53 28.52 25.33
C THR A 87 -6.03 28.76 25.16
N ASP A 88 -5.43 28.07 24.20
CA ASP A 88 -4.08 28.33 23.76
C ASP A 88 -4.04 29.58 22.88
N THR A 89 -2.99 30.38 23.04
CA THR A 89 -2.66 31.46 22.11
C THR A 89 -1.44 31.05 21.29
N LEU A 90 -1.67 30.69 20.03
CA LEU A 90 -0.65 30.22 19.11
C LEU A 90 -0.10 31.40 18.29
N ASN A 91 1.22 31.55 18.27
CA ASN A 91 1.93 32.52 17.43
C ASN A 91 2.50 31.81 16.22
N GLN A 92 2.04 32.21 15.03
CA GLN A 92 2.35 31.53 13.78
C GLN A 92 3.04 32.49 12.80
N LEU A 93 3.92 31.93 11.97
CA LEU A 93 4.73 32.64 10.99
C LEU A 93 4.45 32.08 9.59
N ILE A 94 4.32 33.00 8.64
CA ILE A 94 4.20 32.73 7.22
C ILE A 94 5.34 33.46 6.51
N ILE A 95 6.09 32.76 5.67
CA ILE A 95 7.13 33.36 4.83
C ILE A 95 6.88 32.96 3.39
N VAL A 96 6.90 33.94 2.49
CA VAL A 96 6.89 33.74 1.04
C VAL A 96 8.20 34.29 0.50
N ALA A 97 9.07 33.40 0.04
CA ALA A 97 10.30 33.77 -0.64
C ALA A 97 10.19 33.50 -2.14
N ARG A 98 10.79 34.35 -2.96
CA ARG A 98 10.85 34.20 -4.42
C ARG A 98 12.25 34.51 -4.93
N ARG A 99 12.71 33.71 -5.87
CA ARG A 99 13.90 33.97 -6.68
C ARG A 99 13.62 33.58 -8.12
N GLY A 100 13.75 34.53 -9.06
CA GLY A 100 13.33 34.32 -10.45
C GLY A 100 11.85 33.93 -10.56
N SER A 101 11.58 32.74 -11.12
CA SER A 101 10.23 32.16 -11.27
C SER A 101 9.86 31.15 -10.17
N LEU A 102 10.76 30.89 -9.21
CA LEU A 102 10.56 29.91 -8.14
C LEU A 102 10.17 30.58 -6.82
N TYR A 103 9.37 29.87 -6.03
CA TYR A 103 8.89 30.30 -4.73
C TYR A 103 9.14 29.23 -3.68
N ALA A 104 9.47 29.66 -2.47
CA ALA A 104 9.50 28.84 -1.26
C ALA A 104 8.51 29.41 -0.25
N LEU A 105 7.52 28.61 0.15
CA LEU A 105 6.50 28.97 1.12
C LEU A 105 6.74 28.22 2.43
N LEU A 106 6.92 28.97 3.52
CA LEU A 106 7.03 28.44 4.88
C LEU A 106 5.76 28.77 5.66
N PHE A 107 5.29 27.78 6.41
CA PHE A 107 4.20 27.94 7.37
C PHE A 107 4.59 27.19 8.65
N SER A 108 4.55 27.86 9.80
CA SER A 108 4.66 27.16 11.09
C SER A 108 3.39 26.39 11.44
N ASP A 109 2.23 26.80 10.90
CA ASP A 109 0.97 26.08 11.02
C ASP A 109 0.77 25.08 9.85
N ASN A 110 0.81 23.79 10.19
CA ASN A 110 0.57 22.70 9.25
C ASN A 110 -0.86 22.70 8.66
N GLY A 111 -1.85 23.18 9.43
CA GLY A 111 -3.26 23.23 9.01
C GLY A 111 -3.49 24.28 7.92
N LEU A 112 -2.99 25.50 8.12
CA LEU A 112 -3.02 26.55 7.10
C LEU A 112 -2.21 26.13 5.87
N ARG A 113 -1.01 25.57 6.04
CA ARG A 113 -0.18 25.05 4.93
C ARG A 113 -0.98 24.10 4.02
N SER A 114 -1.63 23.11 4.62
CA SER A 114 -2.40 22.10 3.88
C SER A 114 -3.60 22.72 3.17
N SER A 115 -4.26 23.68 3.82
CA SER A 115 -5.39 24.43 3.24
C SER A 115 -4.95 25.28 2.03
N VAL A 116 -3.81 25.98 2.14
CA VAL A 116 -3.24 26.80 1.06
C VAL A 116 -2.79 25.91 -0.10
N SER A 117 -2.14 24.78 0.16
CA SER A 117 -1.75 23.84 -0.91
C SER A 117 -2.96 23.34 -1.69
N LYS A 118 -4.07 23.00 -1.01
CA LYS A 118 -5.34 22.61 -1.66
C LYS A 118 -5.93 23.79 -2.45
N LYS A 119 -5.85 25.02 -1.94
CA LYS A 119 -6.33 26.23 -2.62
C LYS A 119 -5.54 26.52 -3.91
N VAL A 120 -4.21 26.42 -3.89
CA VAL A 120 -3.36 26.57 -5.08
C VAL A 120 -3.74 25.56 -6.17
N LEU A 121 -3.95 24.29 -5.79
CA LEU A 121 -4.31 23.24 -6.74
C LEU A 121 -5.67 23.49 -7.42
N ARG A 122 -6.62 24.12 -6.72
CA ARG A 122 -8.00 24.35 -7.19
C ARG A 122 -8.22 25.75 -7.78
N ALA A 123 -7.28 26.67 -7.63
CA ALA A 123 -7.45 28.06 -8.06
C ALA A 123 -7.47 28.16 -9.60
N ALA A 124 -8.51 28.80 -10.12
CA ALA A 124 -8.65 29.13 -11.54
C ALA A 124 -8.18 30.56 -11.85
N ASP A 125 -8.25 31.46 -10.87
CA ASP A 125 -7.94 32.88 -10.97
C ASP A 125 -7.17 33.42 -9.75
N GLY A 126 -6.71 34.66 -9.87
CA GLY A 126 -6.02 35.39 -8.81
C GLY A 126 -4.60 34.88 -8.47
N PRO A 127 -4.03 35.37 -7.34
CA PRO A 127 -2.66 35.08 -6.94
C PRO A 127 -2.32 33.59 -6.85
N PHE A 128 -3.23 32.77 -6.31
CA PHE A 128 -3.01 31.33 -6.17
C PHE A 128 -2.97 30.59 -7.51
N ALA A 129 -3.70 31.06 -8.53
CA ALA A 129 -3.70 30.44 -9.86
C ALA A 129 -2.38 30.71 -10.62
N SER A 130 -1.63 31.74 -10.24
CA SER A 130 -0.37 32.15 -10.89
C SER A 130 0.82 31.24 -10.59
N ILE A 131 0.72 30.40 -9.55
CA ILE A 131 1.76 29.46 -9.16
C ILE A 131 1.28 28.01 -9.28
N THR A 132 2.22 27.10 -9.48
CA THR A 132 1.99 25.66 -9.39
C THR A 132 3.07 25.02 -8.54
N ARG A 133 2.70 23.98 -7.80
CA ARG A 133 3.64 23.24 -6.97
C ARG A 133 4.66 22.52 -7.86
N LEU A 134 5.90 22.40 -7.40
CA LEU A 134 6.86 21.53 -8.09
C LEU A 134 6.37 20.07 -8.06
N SER A 135 6.52 19.36 -9.16
CA SER A 135 6.10 17.96 -9.27
C SER A 135 7.04 17.02 -8.49
N SER A 136 6.60 15.79 -8.21
CA SER A 136 7.44 14.78 -7.58
C SER A 136 8.75 14.54 -8.34
N SER A 137 8.68 14.52 -9.69
CA SER A 137 9.86 14.41 -10.56
C SER A 137 10.84 15.56 -10.36
N GLN A 138 10.34 16.80 -10.30
CA GLN A 138 11.17 17.99 -10.08
C GLN A 138 11.82 18.00 -8.70
N ILE A 139 11.09 17.59 -7.65
CA ILE A 139 11.64 17.45 -6.30
C ILE A 139 12.68 16.34 -6.25
N ASN A 140 12.41 15.18 -6.84
CA ASN A 140 13.36 14.07 -6.89
C ASN A 140 14.67 14.49 -7.54
N LYS A 141 14.60 15.10 -8.74
CA LYS A 141 15.78 15.58 -9.45
C LYS A 141 16.59 16.59 -8.65
N ALA A 142 15.91 17.52 -7.96
CA ALA A 142 16.59 18.59 -7.25
C ALA A 142 17.07 18.22 -5.84
N PHE A 143 16.39 17.33 -5.11
CA PHE A 143 16.58 17.15 -3.67
C PHE A 143 16.56 15.70 -3.19
N VAL A 144 16.77 14.74 -4.09
CA VAL A 144 17.01 13.35 -3.72
C VAL A 144 18.28 12.89 -4.41
N GLU A 145 19.34 12.71 -3.62
CA GLU A 145 20.63 12.18 -4.06
C GLU A 145 20.90 10.82 -3.41
N SER A 146 22.11 10.32 -3.65
CA SER A 146 22.68 9.15 -2.98
C SER A 146 22.90 9.39 -1.47
N GLU A 147 23.37 8.37 -0.77
CA GLU A 147 23.53 8.35 0.69
C GLU A 147 22.20 8.62 1.41
N VAL A 148 21.18 7.86 1.02
CA VAL A 148 19.87 7.94 1.65
C VAL A 148 19.98 7.41 3.09
N ARG A 149 19.66 8.28 4.06
CA ARG A 149 19.75 7.98 5.50
C ARG A 149 18.45 7.54 6.12
N THR A 150 17.32 8.05 5.60
CA THR A 150 16.00 7.73 6.13
C THR A 150 14.97 7.66 5.01
N LEU A 151 14.17 6.60 5.00
CA LEU A 151 13.05 6.42 4.08
C LEU A 151 11.76 6.20 4.84
N TRP A 152 10.73 6.97 4.48
CA TRP A 152 9.35 6.69 4.86
C TRP A 152 8.66 6.04 3.66
N LEU A 153 8.43 4.74 3.76
CA LEU A 153 7.83 3.93 2.73
C LEU A 153 6.34 3.75 2.99
N SER A 154 5.54 3.80 1.93
CA SER A 154 4.12 3.51 1.94
C SER A 154 3.79 2.50 0.85
N GLY A 155 2.99 1.49 1.19
CA GLY A 155 2.61 0.41 0.30
C GLY A 155 1.60 0.86 -0.75
N THR A 156 1.74 0.33 -1.96
CA THR A 156 0.72 0.33 -3.03
C THR A 156 0.13 -1.07 -3.25
N HIS A 157 0.47 -2.03 -2.39
CA HIS A 157 -0.03 -3.39 -2.45
C HIS A 157 -1.31 -3.53 -1.64
N ARG A 158 -2.01 -4.64 -1.84
CA ARG A 158 -3.16 -5.02 -1.02
C ARG A 158 -2.76 -5.15 0.44
N ARG A 159 -3.57 -4.57 1.35
CA ARG A 159 -3.37 -4.76 2.80
C ARG A 159 -3.45 -6.25 3.10
N THR A 160 -2.45 -6.78 3.77
CA THR A 160 -2.43 -8.18 4.23
C THR A 160 -1.82 -8.23 5.62
N ALA A 161 -2.10 -9.31 6.36
CA ALA A 161 -1.52 -9.48 7.69
C ALA A 161 0.00 -9.77 7.65
N ILE A 162 0.56 -10.11 6.49
CA ILE A 162 1.94 -10.58 6.33
C ILE A 162 2.88 -9.51 5.77
N LYS A 163 2.34 -8.43 5.18
CA LYS A 163 3.13 -7.35 4.58
C LYS A 163 2.70 -6.01 5.18
N PRO A 164 3.63 -5.21 5.74
CA PRO A 164 3.27 -3.99 6.43
C PRO A 164 2.85 -2.89 5.46
N ASP A 165 1.78 -2.15 5.77
CA ASP A 165 1.28 -1.06 4.91
C ASP A 165 2.27 0.12 4.79
N SER A 166 3.14 0.29 5.78
CA SER A 166 4.19 1.30 5.78
C SER A 166 5.42 0.82 6.53
N LYS A 167 6.59 1.36 6.18
CA LYS A 167 7.86 1.08 6.85
C LYS A 167 8.65 2.37 6.99
N ILE A 168 9.42 2.48 8.06
CA ILE A 168 10.42 3.55 8.21
C ILE A 168 11.78 2.87 8.32
N LEU A 169 12.66 3.16 7.38
CA LEU A 169 14.04 2.64 7.36
C LEU A 169 15.00 3.77 7.72
N SER A 170 16.01 3.47 8.52
CA SER A 170 17.08 4.40 8.88
C SER A 170 18.44 3.69 8.84
N GLY A 171 19.42 4.30 8.19
CA GLY A 171 20.74 3.70 7.95
C GLY A 171 21.75 4.71 7.43
N LEU A 172 22.93 4.22 7.03
CA LEU A 172 23.99 5.05 6.43
C LEU A 172 23.78 5.25 4.93
N GLU A 173 23.39 4.18 4.24
CA GLU A 173 23.13 4.11 2.80
C GLU A 173 22.01 3.08 2.58
N LEU A 174 20.77 3.56 2.45
CA LEU A 174 19.59 2.69 2.39
C LEU A 174 19.36 2.11 0.99
N GLU A 175 19.99 2.66 -0.04
CA GLU A 175 19.91 2.19 -1.43
C GLU A 175 20.28 0.72 -1.56
N THR A 176 21.28 0.28 -0.80
CA THR A 176 21.77 -1.11 -0.75
C THR A 176 20.97 -2.00 0.20
N SER A 177 20.17 -1.39 1.09
CA SER A 177 19.41 -2.10 2.13
C SER A 177 17.97 -2.40 1.71
N LEU A 178 17.49 -1.81 0.60
CA LEU A 178 16.16 -2.07 0.05
C LEU A 178 16.09 -3.49 -0.51
N ASP A 179 15.03 -4.22 -0.16
CA ASP A 179 14.76 -5.56 -0.69
C ASP A 179 14.28 -5.43 -2.15
N PRO A 180 15.03 -5.92 -3.16
CA PRO A 180 14.66 -5.79 -4.57
C PRO A 180 13.32 -6.42 -4.93
N LEU A 181 12.83 -7.37 -4.12
CA LEU A 181 11.59 -8.12 -4.33
C LEU A 181 10.49 -7.64 -3.39
N GLY A 182 10.78 -7.59 -2.09
CA GLY A 182 9.83 -7.20 -1.06
C GLY A 182 9.41 -5.74 -1.16
N ASP A 183 10.32 -4.85 -1.57
CA ASP A 183 10.09 -3.40 -1.51
C ASP A 183 9.56 -2.78 -2.83
N GLN A 184 9.41 -3.56 -3.91
CA GLN A 184 8.99 -3.07 -5.23
C GLN A 184 7.56 -2.49 -5.30
N THR A 185 6.74 -2.78 -4.29
CA THR A 185 5.36 -2.28 -4.13
C THR A 185 5.28 -1.20 -3.03
N TYR A 186 6.40 -0.60 -2.65
CA TYR A 186 6.44 0.59 -1.82
C TYR A 186 6.93 1.77 -2.63
N TYR A 187 6.36 2.94 -2.38
CA TYR A 187 6.95 4.22 -2.78
C TYR A 187 7.44 4.93 -1.52
N PHE A 188 8.39 5.85 -1.68
CA PHE A 188 8.79 6.72 -0.56
C PHE A 188 7.90 7.98 -0.53
N SER A 189 7.20 8.20 0.57
CA SER A 189 6.43 9.41 0.82
C SER A 189 7.31 10.57 1.30
N SER A 190 8.46 10.22 1.88
CA SER A 190 9.50 11.12 2.34
C SER A 190 10.85 10.42 2.39
N VAL A 191 11.92 11.18 2.22
CA VAL A 191 13.30 10.71 2.22
C VAL A 191 14.22 11.74 2.89
N ARG A 192 15.30 11.29 3.51
CA ARG A 192 16.46 12.14 3.88
C ARG A 192 17.69 11.61 3.17
N SER A 193 18.38 12.47 2.42
CA SER A 193 19.64 12.16 1.73
C SER A 193 20.71 13.17 2.14
N THR A 194 21.97 12.75 2.10
CA THR A 194 23.12 13.66 2.22
C THR A 194 23.36 14.28 0.85
N MET A 195 23.52 15.60 0.75
CA MET A 195 23.84 16.25 -0.52
C MET A 195 24.71 17.49 -0.35
N SER A 196 25.35 17.90 -1.44
CA SER A 196 26.03 19.19 -1.52
C SER A 196 25.08 20.24 -2.10
N LEU A 197 24.64 21.19 -1.27
CA LEU A 197 23.72 22.25 -1.69
C LEU A 197 24.44 23.41 -2.37
N SER A 198 25.68 23.68 -1.97
CA SER A 198 26.60 24.64 -2.57
C SER A 198 28.04 24.23 -2.25
N ASP A 199 29.02 24.91 -2.83
CA ASP A 199 30.45 24.70 -2.51
C ASP A 199 30.75 24.91 -1.01
N ASP A 200 30.02 25.83 -0.36
CA ASP A 200 30.15 26.13 1.07
C ASP A 200 29.34 25.19 1.97
N LEU A 201 28.36 24.46 1.43
CA LEU A 201 27.41 23.65 2.19
C LEU A 201 27.38 22.22 1.66
N THR A 202 28.52 21.55 1.85
CA THR A 202 28.73 20.14 1.52
C THR A 202 28.24 19.24 2.65
N GLY A 203 27.64 18.10 2.31
CA GLY A 203 27.21 17.10 3.30
C GLY A 203 25.94 17.48 4.10
N ALA A 204 25.11 18.38 3.58
CA ALA A 204 23.85 18.74 4.23
C ALA A 204 22.85 17.59 4.17
N VAL A 205 22.23 17.27 5.29
CA VAL A 205 21.13 16.29 5.34
C VAL A 205 19.84 17.01 4.97
N VAL A 206 19.34 16.71 3.79
CA VAL A 206 18.11 17.32 3.26
C VAL A 206 17.01 16.27 3.25
N GLY A 207 15.91 16.60 3.90
CA GLY A 207 14.67 15.87 3.79
C GLY A 207 13.81 16.38 2.64
N ALA A 208 13.18 15.47 1.92
CA ALA A 208 12.27 15.77 0.82
C ALA A 208 10.99 14.94 0.93
N SER A 209 9.87 15.54 0.55
CA SER A 209 8.58 14.86 0.33
C SER A 209 8.10 15.22 -1.09
N PRO A 210 8.36 14.34 -2.07
CA PRO A 210 8.12 14.63 -3.49
C PRO A 210 6.67 14.97 -3.80
N SER A 211 5.71 14.13 -3.37
CA SER A 211 4.28 14.35 -3.60
C SER A 211 3.75 15.62 -2.90
N GLY A 212 4.43 16.05 -1.84
CA GLY A 212 4.13 17.29 -1.12
C GLY A 212 4.79 18.53 -1.72
N GLY A 213 5.69 18.41 -2.70
CA GLY A 213 6.49 19.53 -3.19
C GLY A 213 7.38 20.15 -2.11
N ARG A 214 7.78 19.39 -1.07
CA ARG A 214 8.33 19.95 0.17
C ARG A 214 9.74 19.47 0.43
N ILE A 215 10.57 20.35 0.99
CA ILE A 215 11.89 20.02 1.53
C ILE A 215 12.07 20.59 2.93
N TRP A 216 12.97 20.00 3.72
CA TRP A 216 13.40 20.53 5.00
C TRP A 216 14.86 20.19 5.26
N ILE A 217 15.55 21.04 6.02
CA ILE A 217 16.94 20.79 6.42
C ILE A 217 17.01 20.67 7.95
N GLY A 218 16.44 21.64 8.67
CA GLY A 218 16.53 21.68 10.11
C GLY A 218 16.33 23.08 10.70
N PRO A 219 16.64 23.27 11.99
CA PRO A 219 16.65 24.59 12.61
C PRO A 219 17.75 25.48 12.02
N THR A 220 17.48 26.78 11.93
CA THR A 220 18.47 27.81 11.58
C THR A 220 18.82 28.62 12.83
N ARG A 221 20.02 29.22 12.90
CA ARG A 221 20.49 29.97 14.08
C ARG A 221 20.24 31.46 13.98
N SER A 222 19.95 31.97 12.79
CA SER A 222 19.70 33.39 12.54
C SER A 222 18.82 33.58 11.30
N TRP A 223 18.22 34.77 11.19
CA TRP A 223 17.52 35.18 9.98
C TRP A 223 18.42 35.15 8.74
N ASN A 224 19.67 35.64 8.86
CA ASN A 224 20.64 35.63 7.75
C ASN A 224 20.98 34.22 7.27
N GLU A 225 21.15 33.26 8.18
CA GLU A 225 21.36 31.86 7.82
C GLU A 225 20.14 31.29 7.08
N PHE A 226 18.93 31.61 7.56
CA PHE A 226 17.69 31.19 6.92
C PHE A 226 17.54 31.74 5.49
N THR A 227 17.71 33.05 5.29
CA THR A 227 17.53 33.69 3.97
C THR A 227 18.58 33.22 2.95
N ARG A 228 19.84 33.09 3.35
CA ARG A 228 20.91 32.51 2.50
C ARG A 228 20.59 31.06 2.11
N SER A 229 20.16 30.24 3.08
CA SER A 229 19.80 28.84 2.83
C SER A 229 18.62 28.71 1.85
N ILE A 230 17.61 29.57 1.98
CA ILE A 230 16.49 29.65 1.01
C ILE A 230 17.00 30.00 -0.39
N GLY A 231 17.90 30.98 -0.51
CA GLY A 231 18.51 31.36 -1.78
C GLY A 231 19.20 30.16 -2.46
N ILE A 232 19.99 29.40 -1.70
CA ILE A 232 20.69 28.19 -2.16
C ILE A 232 19.69 27.11 -2.61
N ILE A 233 18.63 26.87 -1.82
CA ILE A 233 17.57 25.90 -2.18
C ILE A 233 16.91 26.28 -3.50
N LEU A 234 16.56 27.55 -3.68
CA LEU A 234 15.90 28.04 -4.89
C LEU A 234 16.82 27.97 -6.12
N ASP A 235 18.11 28.31 -5.97
CA ASP A 235 19.09 28.16 -7.05
C ASP A 235 19.26 26.69 -7.46
N ARG A 236 19.39 25.79 -6.48
CA ARG A 236 19.52 24.36 -6.75
C ARG A 236 18.28 23.81 -7.45
N ALA A 237 17.08 24.20 -7.01
CA ALA A 237 15.85 23.85 -7.70
C ALA A 237 15.87 24.33 -9.16
N ALA A 238 16.27 25.59 -9.41
CA ALA A 238 16.35 26.15 -10.75
C ALA A 238 17.31 25.37 -11.66
N THR A 239 18.49 25.01 -11.14
CA THR A 239 19.51 24.27 -11.89
C THR A 239 19.11 22.81 -12.16
N CYS A 240 18.48 22.14 -11.20
CA CYS A 240 18.36 20.68 -11.23
C CYS A 240 16.97 20.17 -11.67
N MET A 241 15.89 20.94 -11.46
CA MET A 241 14.52 20.43 -11.62
C MET A 241 14.18 19.99 -13.06
N ASN A 242 14.85 20.56 -14.06
CA ASN A 242 14.66 20.24 -15.48
C ASN A 242 15.87 19.53 -16.09
N ASP A 243 16.87 19.17 -15.29
CA ASP A 243 18.07 18.48 -15.79
C ASP A 243 17.69 17.08 -16.26
N ALA A 244 17.97 16.77 -17.52
CA ALA A 244 17.69 15.48 -18.13
C ALA A 244 18.69 14.40 -17.69
N ALA A 245 19.89 14.78 -17.24
CA ALA A 245 20.91 13.85 -16.77
C ALA A 245 20.61 13.32 -15.35
N ARG A 246 19.73 14.00 -14.60
CA ARG A 246 19.36 13.61 -13.23
C ARG A 246 18.15 12.67 -13.24
N PRO A 247 18.20 11.57 -12.47
CA PRO A 247 17.09 10.63 -12.41
C PRO A 247 15.88 11.26 -11.70
N ASP A 248 14.70 11.09 -12.27
CA ASP A 248 13.42 11.41 -11.61
C ASP A 248 12.93 10.29 -10.68
N LYS A 249 13.56 9.12 -10.79
CA LYS A 249 13.32 7.91 -10.00
C LYS A 249 14.64 7.48 -9.32
N PRO A 250 15.07 8.18 -8.26
CA PRO A 250 16.39 7.99 -7.64
C PRO A 250 16.56 6.62 -6.97
N LEU A 251 15.44 5.98 -6.59
CA LEU A 251 15.41 4.66 -5.96
C LEU A 251 14.68 3.67 -6.87
N PRO A 252 15.36 3.06 -7.85
CA PRO A 252 14.73 2.23 -8.89
C PRO A 252 14.15 0.90 -8.37
N ILE A 253 14.42 0.56 -7.10
CA ILE A 253 13.77 -0.56 -6.41
C ILE A 253 12.32 -0.25 -6.07
N LEU A 254 12.00 1.00 -5.77
CA LEU A 254 10.70 1.39 -5.25
C LEU A 254 9.71 1.68 -6.38
N ALA A 255 8.42 1.45 -6.11
CA ALA A 255 7.34 1.94 -6.94
C ALA A 255 7.46 3.46 -7.12
N SER A 256 7.16 3.93 -8.32
CA SER A 256 7.30 5.35 -8.68
C SER A 256 5.99 5.94 -9.13
N THR A 257 5.73 7.18 -8.74
CA THR A 257 4.59 7.94 -9.25
C THR A 257 4.69 8.12 -10.76
N ILE A 258 3.57 7.95 -11.46
CA ILE A 258 3.42 8.24 -12.87
C ILE A 258 2.34 9.30 -13.08
N SER A 259 2.45 10.00 -14.21
CA SER A 259 1.66 11.19 -14.52
C SER A 259 0.93 11.10 -15.86
N THR A 260 0.84 9.88 -16.41
CA THR A 260 0.09 9.55 -17.62
C THR A 260 -0.89 8.41 -17.36
N LEU A 261 -2.00 8.40 -18.11
CA LEU A 261 -2.97 7.30 -18.15
C LEU A 261 -2.68 6.31 -19.30
N ASP A 262 -1.69 6.61 -20.13
CA ASP A 262 -1.34 5.78 -21.29
C ASP A 262 -0.98 4.36 -20.85
N GLY A 263 -1.65 3.37 -21.45
CA GLY A 263 -1.41 1.96 -21.15
C GLY A 263 -1.96 1.48 -19.81
N ILE A 264 -2.77 2.29 -19.10
CA ILE A 264 -3.45 1.89 -17.88
C ILE A 264 -4.88 1.46 -18.20
N GLU A 265 -5.15 0.17 -18.03
CA GLU A 265 -6.46 -0.43 -18.27
C GLU A 265 -6.72 -1.63 -17.35
N GLN A 266 -7.94 -2.16 -17.40
CA GLN A 266 -8.36 -3.37 -16.68
C GLN A 266 -8.14 -3.28 -15.16
N PRO A 267 -8.80 -2.32 -14.46
CA PRO A 267 -8.91 -2.40 -13.02
C PRO A 267 -9.67 -3.68 -12.65
N TYR A 268 -9.13 -4.44 -11.71
CA TYR A 268 -9.71 -5.73 -11.30
C TYR A 268 -10.14 -5.76 -9.83
N ASP A 269 -9.59 -4.89 -9.00
CA ASP A 269 -9.91 -4.82 -7.57
C ASP A 269 -9.80 -3.39 -7.04
N LEU A 270 -10.53 -3.14 -5.97
CA LEU A 270 -10.58 -1.87 -5.25
C LEU A 270 -10.52 -2.16 -3.75
N ALA A 271 -9.68 -1.44 -3.04
CA ALA A 271 -9.58 -1.48 -1.59
C ALA A 271 -9.77 -0.09 -1.00
N PHE A 272 -10.31 -0.05 0.21
CA PHE A 272 -10.33 1.15 1.03
C PHE A 272 -9.18 1.16 2.02
N ILE A 273 -8.46 2.27 2.03
CA ILE A 273 -7.68 2.71 3.17
C ILE A 273 -8.66 3.41 4.08
N VAL A 274 -9.04 2.76 5.18
CA VAL A 274 -9.69 3.47 6.28
C VAL A 274 -8.68 4.51 6.77
N PRO A 275 -8.99 5.81 6.72
CA PRO A 275 -8.07 6.81 7.23
C PRO A 275 -7.85 6.56 8.73
N GLU A 276 -6.66 6.08 9.10
CA GLU A 276 -6.21 6.13 10.51
C GLU A 276 -6.23 7.59 11.02
N GLN A 277 -6.11 8.54 10.08
CA GLN A 277 -5.99 9.98 10.29
C GLN A 277 -7.32 10.77 10.25
N VAL A 278 -8.48 10.19 10.56
CA VAL A 278 -9.68 11.03 10.78
C VAL A 278 -9.45 12.09 11.90
N HIS A 279 -8.37 11.97 12.68
CA HIS A 279 -8.10 12.80 13.86
C HIS A 279 -6.86 13.72 13.76
N ASP A 280 -6.67 14.42 12.64
CA ASP A 280 -5.85 15.65 12.62
C ASP A 280 -6.70 16.93 12.87
N GLY A 281 -7.92 16.78 13.39
CA GLY A 281 -8.87 17.86 13.69
C GLY A 281 -9.45 17.78 15.11
N ASP A 282 -9.72 18.95 15.70
CA ASP A 282 -10.30 19.14 17.04
C ASP A 282 -11.72 18.57 17.17
N GLY A 283 -11.88 17.27 17.38
CA GLY A 283 -13.18 16.66 17.67
C GLY A 283 -13.03 15.44 18.56
N GLU A 284 -13.94 15.30 19.52
CA GLU A 284 -14.09 14.09 20.32
C GLU A 284 -14.39 12.91 19.39
N ALA A 285 -13.52 11.90 19.37
CA ALA A 285 -13.87 10.61 18.79
C ALA A 285 -14.78 9.90 19.78
N ASP A 286 -16.05 9.69 19.46
CA ASP A 286 -16.85 8.70 20.16
C ASP A 286 -16.25 7.31 19.86
N GLU A 287 -15.99 6.47 20.87
CA GLU A 287 -15.48 5.10 20.67
C GLU A 287 -16.41 4.30 19.73
N GLY A 288 -17.70 4.65 19.69
CA GLY A 288 -18.67 4.10 18.73
C GLY A 288 -18.44 4.52 17.27
N GLU A 289 -17.94 5.74 17.01
CA GLU A 289 -17.62 6.23 15.66
C GLU A 289 -16.41 5.52 15.04
N LEU A 290 -15.43 5.14 15.86
CA LEU A 290 -14.26 4.40 15.36
C LEU A 290 -14.59 2.94 15.06
N ARG A 291 -15.46 2.32 15.86
CA ARG A 291 -15.78 0.90 15.73
C ARG A 291 -16.52 0.58 14.44
N TRP A 292 -17.51 1.37 14.03
CA TRP A 292 -18.23 1.10 12.78
C TRP A 292 -17.34 1.31 11.56
N LEU A 293 -16.45 2.31 11.58
CA LEU A 293 -15.55 2.61 10.47
C LEU A 293 -14.54 1.47 10.26
N GLN A 294 -14.03 0.91 11.37
CA GLN A 294 -13.21 -0.31 11.34
C GLN A 294 -14.01 -1.51 10.82
N GLN A 295 -15.23 -1.74 11.34
CA GLN A 295 -16.12 -2.82 10.86
C GLN A 295 -16.44 -2.71 9.37
N PHE A 296 -16.71 -1.50 8.88
CA PHE A 296 -16.90 -1.25 7.47
C PHE A 296 -15.62 -1.54 6.69
N GLY A 297 -14.47 -1.02 7.14
CA GLY A 297 -13.17 -1.29 6.52
C GLY A 297 -12.84 -2.78 6.39
N ASP A 298 -13.16 -3.57 7.41
CA ASP A 298 -12.89 -5.01 7.45
C ASP A 298 -13.86 -5.84 6.60
N ALA A 299 -15.11 -5.38 6.43
CA ALA A 299 -16.17 -6.11 5.74
C ALA A 299 -16.58 -5.52 4.39
N ALA A 300 -15.99 -4.39 3.98
CA ALA A 300 -16.26 -3.75 2.70
C ALA A 300 -15.74 -4.62 1.55
N ARG A 301 -16.60 -4.85 0.55
CA ARG A 301 -16.27 -5.62 -0.65
C ARG A 301 -16.69 -4.85 -1.89
N PHE A 302 -15.87 -4.97 -2.94
CA PHE A 302 -16.07 -4.31 -4.22
C PHE A 302 -16.19 -5.34 -5.33
N GLU A 303 -17.16 -5.16 -6.21
CA GLU A 303 -17.19 -5.86 -7.49
C GLU A 303 -16.90 -4.84 -8.59
N VAL A 304 -15.70 -4.93 -9.17
CA VAL A 304 -15.21 -3.98 -10.17
C VAL A 304 -15.61 -4.42 -11.58
N THR A 305 -16.20 -3.49 -12.32
CA THR A 305 -16.52 -3.64 -13.75
C THR A 305 -15.72 -2.62 -14.54
N ALA A 306 -14.65 -3.09 -15.21
CA ALA A 306 -13.79 -2.24 -16.03
C ALA A 306 -14.50 -1.69 -17.27
N VAL A 307 -14.20 -0.44 -17.63
CA VAL A 307 -14.56 0.14 -18.93
C VAL A 307 -13.47 -0.21 -19.94
N ALA A 308 -13.84 -0.90 -21.01
CA ALA A 308 -12.90 -1.44 -22.00
C ALA A 308 -11.95 -0.37 -22.56
N GLY A 309 -10.65 -0.69 -22.59
CA GLY A 309 -9.60 0.17 -23.14
C GLY A 309 -9.30 1.43 -22.32
N SER A 310 -9.69 1.47 -21.04
CA SER A 310 -9.47 2.64 -20.18
C SER A 310 -9.17 2.26 -18.74
N ALA A 311 -8.66 3.23 -17.97
CA ALA A 311 -8.49 3.14 -16.53
C ALA A 311 -9.81 3.28 -15.74
N ASN A 312 -10.91 3.65 -16.41
CA ASN A 312 -12.20 3.94 -15.77
C ASN A 312 -12.96 2.65 -15.45
N PHE A 313 -13.82 2.70 -14.43
CA PHE A 313 -14.60 1.55 -14.01
C PHE A 313 -15.83 1.95 -13.19
N GLU A 314 -16.75 1.00 -13.06
CA GLU A 314 -17.81 1.04 -12.05
C GLU A 314 -17.51 0.01 -10.98
N ALA A 315 -17.87 0.30 -9.73
CA ALA A 315 -17.80 -0.69 -8.65
C ALA A 315 -19.11 -0.73 -7.88
N ASP A 316 -19.64 -1.94 -7.71
CA ASP A 316 -20.67 -2.21 -6.71
C ASP A 316 -20.01 -2.28 -5.33
N VAL A 317 -20.56 -1.53 -4.38
CA VAL A 317 -20.08 -1.41 -2.99
C VAL A 317 -20.96 -2.26 -2.09
N TYR A 318 -20.35 -3.17 -1.35
CA TYR A 318 -21.02 -4.04 -0.39
C TYR A 318 -20.47 -3.80 1.01
N TRP A 319 -21.35 -3.92 2.01
CA TRP A 319 -20.95 -4.15 3.39
C TRP A 319 -21.37 -5.58 3.77
N ALA A 320 -20.38 -6.45 3.99
CA ALA A 320 -20.60 -7.89 4.09
C ALA A 320 -21.35 -8.43 2.85
N THR A 321 -22.60 -8.89 3.00
CA THR A 321 -23.42 -9.42 1.90
C THR A 321 -24.35 -8.38 1.28
N ASP A 322 -24.55 -7.23 1.92
CA ASP A 322 -25.55 -6.26 1.52
C ASP A 322 -24.96 -5.24 0.54
N ARG A 323 -25.57 -5.13 -0.65
CA ARG A 323 -25.17 -4.16 -1.67
C ARG A 323 -25.69 -2.78 -1.28
N LEU A 324 -24.78 -1.86 -0.96
CA LEU A 324 -25.10 -0.47 -0.63
C LEU A 324 -25.45 0.34 -1.87
N GLY A 325 -24.67 0.21 -2.95
CA GLY A 325 -24.90 0.95 -4.19
C GLY A 325 -23.76 0.80 -5.19
N ARG A 326 -23.78 1.63 -6.23
CA ARG A 326 -22.77 1.62 -7.30
C ARG A 326 -22.17 3.00 -7.51
N LEU A 327 -20.85 3.03 -7.66
CA LEU A 327 -20.07 4.22 -7.96
C LEU A 327 -19.34 4.04 -9.29
N ALA A 328 -19.25 5.11 -10.08
CA ALA A 328 -18.39 5.19 -11.25
C ALA A 328 -17.19 6.08 -10.97
N TYR A 329 -16.02 5.60 -11.41
CA TYR A 329 -14.70 6.17 -11.18
C TYR A 329 -14.10 6.57 -12.53
N ASP A 330 -14.04 7.87 -12.78
CA ASP A 330 -13.64 8.47 -14.05
C ASP A 330 -12.31 9.23 -13.85
N PHE A 331 -11.22 8.71 -14.43
CA PHE A 331 -9.92 9.38 -14.42
C PHE A 331 -9.78 10.37 -15.57
N GLU A 332 -9.28 11.57 -15.26
CA GLU A 332 -9.03 12.64 -16.23
C GLU A 332 -7.61 13.18 -16.07
N GLN A 333 -6.88 13.29 -17.18
CA GLN A 333 -5.57 13.92 -17.18
C GLN A 333 -5.71 15.43 -17.43
N SER A 334 -5.18 16.24 -16.52
CA SER A 334 -5.16 17.72 -16.66
C SER A 334 -3.89 18.19 -17.40
N THR A 335 -3.98 19.37 -18.02
CA THR A 335 -2.82 20.08 -18.60
C THR A 335 -1.81 20.42 -17.50
N GLY A 336 -0.77 19.58 -17.36
CA GLY A 336 0.21 19.67 -16.27
C GLY A 336 0.64 18.34 -15.67
N ALA A 337 0.14 17.21 -16.19
CA ALA A 337 0.48 15.85 -15.75
C ALA A 337 -0.12 15.43 -14.40
N ASP A 338 -1.07 16.20 -13.86
CA ASP A 338 -1.89 15.78 -12.72
C ASP A 338 -3.08 14.94 -13.22
N ILE A 339 -3.23 13.75 -12.65
CA ILE A 339 -4.36 12.86 -12.90
C ILE A 339 -5.41 13.09 -11.80
N ARG A 340 -6.63 13.43 -12.21
CA ARG A 340 -7.77 13.66 -11.31
C ARG A 340 -8.74 12.49 -11.41
N LEU A 341 -9.22 12.04 -10.26
CA LEU A 341 -10.31 11.08 -10.18
C LEU A 341 -11.63 11.82 -9.88
N LYS A 342 -12.61 11.65 -10.76
CA LYS A 342 -14.00 12.03 -10.52
C LYS A 342 -14.79 10.79 -10.11
N ILE A 343 -15.61 10.92 -9.07
CA ILE A 343 -16.40 9.82 -8.53
C ILE A 343 -17.86 10.26 -8.51
N ARG A 344 -18.72 9.49 -9.18
CA ARG A 344 -20.16 9.74 -9.26
C ARG A 344 -20.93 8.53 -8.77
N GLN A 345 -22.03 8.76 -8.07
CA GLN A 345 -22.96 7.68 -7.72
C GLN A 345 -23.85 7.37 -8.92
N VAL A 346 -23.95 6.08 -9.23
CA VAL A 346 -24.79 5.55 -10.29
C VAL A 346 -26.14 5.18 -9.70
N ASP A 347 -26.15 4.41 -8.61
CA ASP A 347 -27.36 4.01 -7.87
C ASP A 347 -27.04 3.64 -6.41
N GLY A 348 -28.08 3.35 -5.62
CA GLY A 348 -27.99 2.92 -4.21
C GLY A 348 -27.66 4.07 -3.24
N PHE A 349 -27.18 3.74 -2.04
CA PHE A 349 -26.92 4.67 -0.94
C PHE A 349 -28.16 5.48 -0.51
N ASN A 350 -29.33 4.83 -0.49
CA ASN A 350 -30.62 5.47 -0.28
C ASN A 350 -31.14 5.34 1.17
N ASN A 351 -30.43 4.62 2.04
CA ASN A 351 -30.83 4.44 3.44
C ASN A 351 -30.24 5.56 4.32
N ASN A 352 -30.92 5.91 5.40
CA ASN A 352 -30.43 6.94 6.33
C ASN A 352 -29.42 6.38 7.35
N ASP A 353 -29.23 5.06 7.42
CA ASP A 353 -28.37 4.37 8.38
C ASP A 353 -26.91 4.34 7.88
N ARG A 354 -26.23 5.50 7.93
CA ARG A 354 -24.80 5.72 7.62
C ARG A 354 -24.41 5.72 6.14
N ASP A 355 -25.31 5.42 5.19
CA ASP A 355 -24.98 5.50 3.75
C ASP A 355 -24.34 6.84 3.32
N PRO A 356 -24.78 8.02 3.81
CA PRO A 356 -24.13 9.28 3.45
C PRO A 356 -22.67 9.39 3.90
N GLU A 357 -22.34 8.81 5.05
CA GLU A 357 -20.99 8.80 5.61
C GLU A 357 -20.10 7.83 4.82
N ILE A 358 -20.61 6.62 4.56
CA ILE A 358 -19.93 5.62 3.71
C ILE A 358 -19.69 6.21 2.32
N LEU A 359 -20.70 6.84 1.72
CA LEU A 359 -20.59 7.48 0.40
C LEU A 359 -19.52 8.58 0.39
N THR A 360 -19.38 9.33 1.48
CA THR A 360 -18.34 10.37 1.63
C THR A 360 -16.94 9.74 1.66
N ILE A 361 -16.77 8.66 2.42
CA ILE A 361 -15.50 7.90 2.47
C ILE A 361 -15.18 7.33 1.09
N CYS A 362 -16.17 6.74 0.42
CA CYS A 362 -16.01 6.12 -0.90
C CYS A 362 -15.69 7.12 -2.01
N ARG A 363 -16.03 8.39 -1.82
CA ARG A 363 -15.76 9.48 -2.76
C ARG A 363 -14.47 10.23 -2.48
N ASP A 364 -13.71 9.87 -1.45
CA ASP A 364 -12.41 10.49 -1.19
C ASP A 364 -11.29 9.73 -1.91
N PRO A 365 -10.63 10.31 -2.93
CA PRO A 365 -9.49 9.69 -3.61
C PRO A 365 -8.31 9.37 -2.67
N GLY A 366 -8.23 10.02 -1.50
CA GLY A 366 -7.25 9.72 -0.47
C GLY A 366 -7.43 8.35 0.19
N ASN A 367 -8.67 7.85 0.21
CA ASN A 367 -9.04 6.59 0.85
C ASN A 367 -9.06 5.41 -0.12
N LEU A 368 -8.90 5.64 -1.42
CA LEU A 368 -9.01 4.59 -2.44
C LEU A 368 -7.65 4.01 -2.79
N THR A 369 -7.62 2.69 -2.98
CA THR A 369 -6.56 1.99 -3.71
C THR A 369 -7.17 1.12 -4.79
N VAL A 370 -6.82 1.36 -6.05
CA VAL A 370 -7.30 0.61 -7.23
C VAL A 370 -6.14 -0.17 -7.82
N TYR A 371 -6.36 -1.45 -8.10
CA TYR A 371 -5.37 -2.34 -8.69
C TYR A 371 -5.67 -2.61 -10.15
N PHE A 372 -4.65 -2.50 -10.99
CA PHE A 372 -4.75 -2.71 -12.43
C PHE A 372 -3.89 -3.89 -12.86
N ASP A 373 -4.42 -4.66 -13.79
CA ASP A 373 -3.70 -5.81 -14.38
C ASP A 373 -2.48 -5.39 -15.22
N THR A 374 -2.34 -4.09 -15.48
CA THR A 374 -1.22 -3.50 -16.21
C THR A 374 0.01 -3.25 -15.32
N GLY A 375 -0.01 -3.65 -14.05
CA GLY A 375 1.09 -3.42 -13.11
C GLY A 375 1.05 -2.05 -12.41
N HIS A 376 -0.07 -1.34 -12.57
CA HIS A 376 -0.29 -0.04 -11.98
C HIS A 376 -1.18 -0.12 -10.74
N THR A 377 -1.01 0.85 -9.85
CA THR A 377 -1.90 1.05 -8.71
C THR A 377 -2.24 2.52 -8.59
N TYR A 378 -3.53 2.85 -8.49
CA TYR A 378 -3.93 4.17 -8.02
C TYR A 378 -4.04 4.13 -6.50
N SER A 379 -3.33 4.97 -5.76
CA SER A 379 -3.45 5.04 -4.30
C SER A 379 -3.24 6.46 -3.80
N ARG A 380 -4.03 6.89 -2.81
CA ARG A 380 -3.90 8.21 -2.17
C ARG A 380 -3.79 9.37 -3.18
N GLY A 381 -4.66 9.35 -4.18
CA GLY A 381 -4.70 10.42 -5.19
C GLY A 381 -3.70 10.31 -6.35
N HIS A 382 -2.81 9.32 -6.38
CA HIS A 382 -1.74 9.22 -7.38
C HIS A 382 -1.66 7.84 -8.02
N PHE A 383 -1.22 7.77 -9.28
CA PHE A 383 -0.85 6.51 -9.92
C PHE A 383 0.60 6.15 -9.63
N TYR A 384 0.84 4.86 -9.40
CA TYR A 384 2.15 4.28 -9.22
C TYR A 384 2.34 3.13 -10.18
N GLU A 385 3.57 3.00 -10.68
CA GLU A 385 4.04 1.84 -11.42
C GLU A 385 4.94 1.02 -10.48
N ALA A 386 4.58 -0.25 -10.25
CA ALA A 386 5.42 -1.17 -9.50
C ALA A 386 6.67 -1.55 -10.32
N ARG A 387 7.82 -1.70 -9.64
CA ARG A 387 9.10 -2.03 -10.29
C ARG A 387 9.35 -3.53 -10.30
N PHE A 388 8.52 -4.27 -11.04
CA PHE A 388 8.69 -5.72 -11.14
C PHE A 388 10.08 -6.09 -11.62
N ARG A 389 10.65 -7.10 -10.98
CA ARG A 389 11.92 -7.71 -11.38
C ARG A 389 11.68 -8.80 -12.40
N ASP A 390 12.67 -9.04 -13.25
CA ASP A 390 12.67 -10.15 -14.22
C ASP A 390 12.92 -11.52 -13.55
N ALA A 391 12.84 -11.57 -12.22
CA ALA A 391 12.93 -12.81 -11.46
C ALA A 391 11.69 -13.66 -11.71
N ARG A 392 11.88 -14.95 -11.99
CA ARG A 392 10.82 -15.89 -12.33
C ARG A 392 10.71 -16.95 -11.24
N PHE A 393 9.47 -17.24 -10.81
CA PHE A 393 9.20 -18.40 -9.99
C PHE A 393 9.13 -19.65 -10.89
N SER A 394 9.95 -20.65 -10.55
CA SER A 394 10.14 -21.88 -11.34
C SER A 394 9.54 -23.13 -10.71
N ASP A 395 9.28 -23.13 -9.40
CA ASP A 395 9.05 -24.35 -8.62
C ASP A 395 7.55 -24.72 -8.63
N TRP A 396 7.00 -24.78 -9.84
CA TRP A 396 5.64 -25.23 -10.13
C TRP A 396 5.57 -26.74 -10.22
N GLN A 397 4.60 -27.32 -9.53
CA GLN A 397 4.17 -28.69 -9.72
C GLN A 397 2.82 -28.69 -10.44
N TRP A 398 2.80 -29.30 -11.62
CA TRP A 398 1.60 -29.38 -12.45
C TRP A 398 0.90 -30.70 -12.20
N VAL A 399 -0.36 -30.63 -11.78
CA VAL A 399 -1.21 -31.79 -11.52
C VAL A 399 -2.47 -31.63 -12.36
N SER A 400 -2.84 -32.64 -13.14
CA SER A 400 -4.07 -32.57 -13.95
C SER A 400 -5.30 -32.57 -13.05
N MET A 401 -6.14 -31.53 -13.14
CA MET A 401 -7.43 -31.50 -12.43
C MET A 401 -8.52 -32.30 -13.17
N ALA A 402 -8.27 -32.70 -14.43
CA ALA A 402 -9.25 -33.38 -15.27
C ALA A 402 -9.28 -34.92 -15.09
N HIS A 403 -8.30 -35.51 -14.39
CA HIS A 403 -8.12 -36.97 -14.35
C HIS A 403 -9.28 -37.72 -13.68
N ASP A 404 -9.91 -37.14 -12.65
CA ASP A 404 -10.94 -37.82 -11.83
C ASP A 404 -12.20 -36.97 -11.62
N GLU A 405 -12.57 -36.14 -12.61
CA GLU A 405 -13.71 -35.20 -12.49
C GLU A 405 -13.61 -34.31 -11.23
N THR A 406 -12.40 -33.88 -10.85
CA THR A 406 -12.20 -33.04 -9.66
C THR A 406 -12.83 -31.67 -9.87
N ASP A 407 -13.70 -31.27 -8.94
CA ASP A 407 -14.35 -29.97 -8.93
C ASP A 407 -13.35 -28.92 -8.43
N PHE A 408 -12.44 -28.47 -9.28
CA PHE A 408 -11.30 -27.61 -8.91
C PHE A 408 -11.69 -26.21 -8.40
N TRP A 409 -12.96 -25.80 -8.57
CA TRP A 409 -13.53 -24.60 -7.95
C TRP A 409 -14.02 -24.86 -6.51
N GLN A 410 -14.23 -26.13 -6.14
CA GLN A 410 -14.69 -26.53 -4.82
C GLN A 410 -13.50 -26.93 -3.94
N GLU A 411 -13.22 -26.08 -2.95
CA GLU A 411 -12.16 -26.30 -1.97
C GLU A 411 -12.40 -27.56 -1.13
N LYS A 412 -13.58 -27.66 -0.49
CA LYS A 412 -13.92 -28.70 0.49
C LYS A 412 -15.30 -29.34 0.25
N PRO A 413 -15.57 -30.56 0.73
CA PRO A 413 -16.88 -31.17 0.62
C PRO A 413 -17.90 -30.40 1.49
N LEU A 414 -19.05 -30.07 0.92
CA LEU A 414 -20.09 -29.30 1.60
C LEU A 414 -21.39 -30.10 1.69
N ASP A 415 -22.01 -30.04 2.86
CA ASP A 415 -23.41 -30.40 3.09
C ASP A 415 -24.21 -29.10 3.27
N GLY A 416 -24.80 -28.63 2.16
CA GLY A 416 -25.31 -27.27 2.05
C GLY A 416 -24.19 -26.23 2.15
N LYS A 417 -24.14 -25.49 3.27
CA LYS A 417 -23.08 -24.50 3.56
C LYS A 417 -22.08 -24.98 4.63
N ARG A 418 -22.32 -26.14 5.24
CA ARG A 418 -21.47 -26.70 6.31
C ARG A 418 -20.36 -27.52 5.67
N PHE A 419 -19.15 -27.39 6.19
CA PHE A 419 -18.05 -28.31 5.89
C PHE A 419 -18.41 -29.73 6.39
N ALA A 420 -18.54 -30.67 5.45
CA ALA A 420 -18.85 -32.07 5.71
C ALA A 420 -17.55 -32.87 5.91
N VAL A 421 -16.87 -32.63 7.02
CA VAL A 421 -15.57 -33.21 7.37
C VAL A 421 -15.58 -34.74 7.28
N GLU A 422 -16.69 -35.35 7.67
CA GLU A 422 -16.95 -36.80 7.61
C GLU A 422 -16.89 -37.39 6.20
N ASN A 423 -17.06 -36.55 5.17
CA ASN A 423 -17.02 -36.96 3.77
C ASN A 423 -15.63 -36.77 3.14
N THR A 424 -14.71 -36.10 3.84
CA THR A 424 -13.40 -35.75 3.29
C THR A 424 -12.60 -36.99 2.92
N GLY A 425 -12.22 -37.09 1.65
CA GLY A 425 -11.42 -38.20 1.12
C GLY A 425 -12.21 -39.46 0.78
N ASN A 426 -13.54 -39.47 0.93
CA ASN A 426 -14.38 -40.58 0.52
C ASN A 426 -14.50 -40.64 -1.02
N ALA A 427 -14.98 -41.74 -1.59
CA ALA A 427 -15.03 -41.91 -3.06
C ALA A 427 -15.88 -40.84 -3.78
N GLU A 428 -16.91 -40.32 -3.12
CA GLU A 428 -17.81 -39.29 -3.68
C GLU A 428 -17.27 -37.86 -3.52
N ASP A 429 -16.18 -37.66 -2.78
CA ASP A 429 -15.61 -36.33 -2.54
C ASP A 429 -14.75 -35.88 -3.72
N LYS A 430 -15.34 -35.07 -4.61
CA LYS A 430 -14.68 -34.49 -5.78
C LYS A 430 -13.94 -33.17 -5.49
N SER A 431 -13.93 -32.70 -4.24
CA SER A 431 -13.27 -31.45 -3.86
C SER A 431 -11.74 -31.57 -3.85
N LEU A 432 -11.05 -30.42 -3.78
CA LEU A 432 -9.60 -30.40 -3.61
C LEU A 432 -9.14 -31.07 -2.31
N PHE A 433 -9.88 -30.91 -1.21
CA PHE A 433 -9.62 -31.59 0.07
C PHE A 433 -9.69 -33.11 -0.08
N GLY A 434 -10.68 -33.62 -0.81
CA GLY A 434 -10.78 -35.05 -1.09
C GLY A 434 -9.58 -35.59 -1.86
N MET A 435 -9.10 -34.82 -2.83
CA MET A 435 -7.92 -35.19 -3.60
C MET A 435 -6.66 -35.25 -2.73
N VAL A 436 -6.45 -34.25 -1.85
CA VAL A 436 -5.32 -34.26 -0.89
C VAL A 436 -5.42 -35.44 0.06
N ALA A 437 -6.59 -35.68 0.66
CA ALA A 437 -6.80 -36.75 1.62
C ALA A 437 -6.54 -38.16 1.02
N ARG A 438 -6.91 -38.39 -0.24
CA ARG A 438 -6.75 -39.70 -0.89
C ARG A 438 -5.35 -39.96 -1.45
N HIS A 439 -4.65 -38.90 -1.87
CA HIS A 439 -3.50 -39.06 -2.74
C HIS A 439 -2.22 -38.38 -2.27
N TRP A 440 -2.21 -37.59 -1.19
CA TRP A 440 -0.98 -36.91 -0.74
C TRP A 440 0.08 -37.90 -0.20
N PRO A 441 1.39 -37.77 -0.55
CA PRO A 441 2.02 -36.77 -1.42
C PRO A 441 2.01 -37.13 -2.92
N ASN A 442 1.48 -38.29 -3.28
CA ASN A 442 1.45 -38.90 -4.62
C ASN A 442 0.38 -38.32 -5.56
N LEU A 443 0.12 -37.00 -5.49
CA LEU A 443 -0.96 -36.34 -6.24
C LEU A 443 -0.84 -36.50 -7.76
N ALA A 444 0.36 -36.38 -8.32
CA ALA A 444 0.59 -36.39 -9.77
C ALA A 444 0.19 -37.71 -10.42
N GLU A 445 0.46 -38.83 -9.75
CA GLU A 445 0.17 -40.18 -10.24
C GLU A 445 -1.18 -40.71 -9.74
N ARG A 446 -1.89 -39.95 -8.90
CA ARG A 446 -3.07 -40.42 -8.15
C ARG A 446 -2.79 -41.70 -7.35
N GLY A 447 -1.57 -41.81 -6.83
CA GLY A 447 -1.18 -42.90 -5.95
C GLY A 447 -1.93 -42.84 -4.60
N PRO A 448 -1.85 -43.90 -3.78
CA PRO A 448 -2.44 -43.88 -2.45
C PRO A 448 -1.74 -42.88 -1.52
N GLN A 449 -2.48 -42.33 -0.55
CA GLN A 449 -1.93 -41.49 0.51
C GLN A 449 -0.93 -42.28 1.37
N THR A 450 0.22 -41.68 1.69
CA THR A 450 1.27 -42.29 2.51
C THR A 450 1.73 -41.37 3.64
N GLY A 451 2.16 -41.95 4.76
CA GLY A 451 2.50 -41.21 5.98
C GLY A 451 1.25 -40.76 6.75
N TRP A 452 1.45 -39.84 7.68
CA TRP A 452 0.38 -39.23 8.47
C TRP A 452 -0.15 -37.97 7.80
N LEU A 453 -1.46 -37.81 7.76
CA LEU A 453 -2.12 -36.61 7.24
C LEU A 453 -3.22 -36.18 8.20
N VAL A 454 -3.29 -34.90 8.56
CA VAL A 454 -4.35 -34.34 9.41
C VAL A 454 -4.96 -33.12 8.74
N CYS A 455 -6.29 -33.01 8.76
CA CYS A 455 -6.99 -31.80 8.36
C CYS A 455 -7.13 -30.85 9.57
N ASP A 456 -6.70 -29.60 9.43
CA ASP A 456 -6.71 -28.59 10.49
C ASP A 456 -7.42 -27.29 10.06
N ASP A 457 -8.42 -27.39 9.14
CA ASP A 457 -9.31 -26.32 8.63
C ASP A 457 -10.32 -25.84 9.71
N GLY A 458 -9.80 -25.41 10.87
CA GLY A 458 -10.56 -24.97 12.03
C GLY A 458 -10.24 -23.52 12.45
N ALA A 459 -10.91 -23.04 13.49
CA ALA A 459 -10.56 -21.74 14.06
C ALA A 459 -9.09 -21.75 14.52
N MET A 460 -8.33 -20.71 14.11
CA MET A 460 -6.88 -20.60 14.35
C MET A 460 -6.02 -21.69 13.67
N GLU A 461 -6.43 -22.23 12.52
CA GLU A 461 -5.72 -23.25 11.70
C GLU A 461 -4.21 -23.06 11.51
N SER A 462 -3.45 -24.15 11.42
CA SER A 462 -2.01 -24.15 11.02
C SER A 462 -1.85 -24.28 9.52
N ALA A 463 -2.72 -25.04 8.90
CA ALA A 463 -2.79 -25.29 7.47
C ALA A 463 -4.10 -26.03 7.23
N ASP A 464 -4.56 -26.09 5.99
CA ASP A 464 -5.73 -26.92 5.65
C ASP A 464 -5.41 -28.39 5.92
N PHE A 465 -4.20 -28.82 5.54
CA PHE A 465 -3.65 -30.12 5.88
C PHE A 465 -2.20 -30.04 6.37
N ILE A 466 -1.86 -30.96 7.27
CA ILE A 466 -0.50 -31.16 7.77
C ILE A 466 -0.14 -32.62 7.50
N HIS A 467 0.96 -32.83 6.77
CA HIS A 467 1.46 -34.15 6.44
C HIS A 467 2.81 -34.40 7.11
N ILE A 468 2.99 -35.62 7.62
CA ILE A 468 4.25 -36.06 8.23
C ILE A 468 4.61 -37.43 7.64
N ASP A 469 5.76 -37.49 6.97
CA ASP A 469 6.38 -38.75 6.57
C ASP A 469 7.48 -39.12 7.57
N ASP A 470 7.13 -39.96 8.54
CA ASP A 470 8.03 -40.47 9.57
C ASP A 470 8.92 -41.62 9.10
N ALA A 471 8.67 -42.17 7.89
CA ALA A 471 9.52 -43.20 7.29
C ALA A 471 10.73 -42.60 6.55
N SER A 472 10.65 -41.33 6.18
CA SER A 472 11.76 -40.59 5.56
C SER A 472 12.88 -40.24 6.55
N ASN A 473 14.11 -40.04 6.05
CA ASN A 473 15.27 -39.68 6.87
C ASN A 473 16.07 -38.51 6.25
N PRO A 474 16.01 -37.29 6.82
CA PRO A 474 15.21 -36.91 7.99
C PRO A 474 13.69 -36.98 7.70
N PRO A 475 12.83 -37.11 8.72
CA PRO A 475 11.38 -37.03 8.59
C PRO A 475 10.94 -35.76 7.85
N GLU A 476 9.90 -35.86 7.02
CA GLU A 476 9.37 -34.74 6.25
C GLU A 476 8.08 -34.20 6.89
N LEU A 477 8.01 -32.89 7.12
CA LEU A 477 6.81 -32.17 7.55
C LEU A 477 6.34 -31.27 6.41
N THR A 478 5.09 -31.42 5.98
CA THR A 478 4.48 -30.55 4.96
C THR A 478 3.28 -29.81 5.52
N LEU A 479 3.27 -28.48 5.38
CA LEU A 479 2.10 -27.63 5.61
C LEU A 479 1.44 -27.33 4.26
N ILE A 480 0.18 -27.71 4.09
CA ILE A 480 -0.52 -27.67 2.80
C ILE A 480 -1.69 -26.70 2.91
N HIS A 481 -1.65 -25.67 2.06
CA HIS A 481 -2.67 -24.63 1.97
C HIS A 481 -3.42 -24.77 0.65
N VAL A 482 -4.73 -25.00 0.70
CA VAL A 482 -5.56 -25.37 -0.44
C VAL A 482 -6.65 -24.33 -0.64
N LYS A 483 -6.76 -23.81 -1.85
CA LYS A 483 -7.85 -22.89 -2.20
C LYS A 483 -8.43 -23.25 -3.56
N GLY A 484 -9.77 -23.30 -3.63
CA GLY A 484 -10.48 -23.47 -4.90
C GLY A 484 -10.18 -22.34 -5.89
N SER A 485 -10.28 -22.63 -7.18
CA SER A 485 -10.21 -21.60 -8.22
C SER A 485 -11.44 -20.70 -8.13
N GLY A 486 -11.25 -19.37 -8.16
CA GLY A 486 -12.35 -18.40 -8.21
C GLY A 486 -13.14 -18.40 -9.54
N SER A 487 -12.83 -19.30 -10.46
CA SER A 487 -13.56 -19.50 -11.73
C SER A 487 -13.52 -20.96 -12.14
N ASP A 488 -14.68 -21.47 -12.58
CA ASP A 488 -14.90 -22.80 -13.16
C ASP A 488 -14.69 -22.85 -14.69
N LYS A 489 -14.35 -21.72 -15.32
CA LYS A 489 -14.28 -21.62 -16.78
C LYS A 489 -13.03 -22.28 -17.36
N ASN A 490 -13.20 -22.98 -18.48
CA ASN A 490 -12.11 -23.57 -19.26
C ASN A 490 -11.19 -22.55 -19.93
N ASN A 491 -11.56 -21.27 -19.98
CA ASN A 491 -10.72 -20.19 -20.49
C ASN A 491 -10.19 -19.26 -19.38
N ARG A 492 -10.21 -19.70 -18.12
CA ARG A 492 -9.70 -18.92 -16.99
C ARG A 492 -8.24 -18.53 -17.21
N GLY A 493 -7.94 -17.25 -16.96
CA GLY A 493 -6.58 -16.71 -16.93
C GLY A 493 -5.97 -16.74 -15.53
N LEU A 494 -4.73 -16.27 -15.40
CA LEU A 494 -4.08 -16.07 -14.11
C LEU A 494 -4.87 -15.10 -13.24
N SER A 495 -4.85 -15.30 -11.92
CA SER A 495 -5.43 -14.40 -10.92
C SER A 495 -4.44 -14.25 -9.78
N VAL A 496 -3.82 -13.07 -9.64
CA VAL A 496 -2.87 -12.83 -8.54
C VAL A 496 -3.61 -12.83 -7.21
N SER A 497 -4.84 -12.30 -7.16
CA SER A 497 -5.68 -12.29 -5.97
C SER A 497 -6.02 -13.69 -5.45
N ASP A 498 -6.25 -14.67 -6.34
CA ASP A 498 -6.52 -16.06 -5.93
C ASP A 498 -5.29 -16.67 -5.21
N TYR A 499 -4.08 -16.27 -5.63
CA TYR A 499 -2.83 -16.69 -4.97
C TYR A 499 -2.52 -15.88 -3.71
N GLU A 500 -2.80 -14.57 -3.66
CA GLU A 500 -2.56 -13.72 -2.49
C GLU A 500 -3.25 -14.28 -1.24
N VAL A 501 -4.48 -14.78 -1.37
CA VAL A 501 -5.26 -15.35 -0.25
C VAL A 501 -4.53 -16.55 0.36
N VAL A 502 -4.20 -17.53 -0.47
CA VAL A 502 -3.60 -18.79 -0.02
C VAL A 502 -2.14 -18.64 0.40
N VAL A 503 -1.37 -17.77 -0.28
CA VAL A 503 -0.01 -17.40 0.13
C VAL A 503 -0.04 -16.65 1.46
N GLY A 504 -1.00 -15.76 1.65
CA GLY A 504 -1.22 -15.07 2.92
C GLY A 504 -1.43 -16.02 4.10
N GLN A 505 -2.25 -17.06 3.91
CA GLN A 505 -2.45 -18.13 4.90
C GLN A 505 -1.16 -18.91 5.15
N ALA A 506 -0.44 -19.29 4.08
CA ALA A 506 0.82 -20.04 4.17
C ALA A 506 1.89 -19.31 4.98
N ILE A 507 2.13 -18.03 4.68
CA ILE A 507 3.15 -17.22 5.34
C ILE A 507 2.79 -16.93 6.80
N LYS A 508 1.52 -16.59 7.09
CA LYS A 508 1.03 -16.37 8.46
C LYS A 508 1.30 -17.59 9.36
N ASN A 509 1.19 -18.78 8.79
CA ASN A 509 1.26 -20.03 9.54
C ASN A 509 2.66 -20.65 9.60
N LEU A 510 3.69 -20.03 9.01
CA LEU A 510 5.08 -20.48 9.10
C LEU A 510 5.58 -20.70 10.53
N ARG A 511 5.02 -19.99 11.50
CA ARG A 511 5.30 -20.20 12.94
C ARG A 511 5.01 -21.62 13.43
N HIS A 512 4.20 -22.40 12.71
CA HIS A 512 3.85 -23.78 13.05
C HIS A 512 4.74 -24.83 12.37
N ILE A 513 5.83 -24.41 11.71
CA ILE A 513 6.87 -25.32 11.22
C ILE A 513 7.66 -25.94 12.39
N ASP A 514 7.69 -25.27 13.54
CA ASP A 514 8.29 -25.82 14.75
C ASP A 514 7.45 -26.98 15.31
N ARG A 515 8.10 -28.14 15.52
CA ARG A 515 7.48 -29.37 16.04
C ARG A 515 6.73 -29.14 17.35
N GLY A 516 7.30 -28.36 18.27
CA GLY A 516 6.71 -28.10 19.58
C GLY A 516 5.43 -27.29 19.46
N LEU A 517 5.48 -26.20 18.71
CA LEU A 517 4.29 -25.36 18.45
C LEU A 517 3.21 -26.13 17.68
N LEU A 518 3.60 -26.99 16.74
CA LEU A 518 2.68 -27.86 16.02
C LEU A 518 2.00 -28.87 16.96
N ARG A 519 2.79 -29.54 17.81
CA ARG A 519 2.30 -30.55 18.76
C ARG A 519 1.36 -29.97 19.81
N GLU A 520 1.68 -28.80 20.35
CA GLU A 520 0.81 -28.08 21.29
C GLU A 520 -0.53 -27.76 20.65
N LYS A 521 -0.49 -27.22 19.43
CA LYS A 521 -1.69 -26.82 18.69
C LYS A 521 -2.58 -27.99 18.28
N LEU A 522 -2.00 -29.05 17.71
CA LEU A 522 -2.77 -30.24 17.36
C LEU A 522 -3.36 -30.94 18.60
N GLY A 523 -2.68 -30.84 19.75
CA GLY A 523 -3.20 -31.30 21.04
C GLY A 523 -4.35 -30.46 21.57
N ALA A 524 -4.28 -29.13 21.44
CA ALA A 524 -5.37 -28.23 21.84
C ALA A 524 -6.64 -28.42 20.99
N ASN A 525 -6.47 -28.83 19.73
CA ASN A 525 -7.55 -29.12 18.77
C ASN A 525 -7.82 -30.63 18.63
N ALA A 526 -7.45 -31.44 19.63
CA ALA A 526 -7.61 -32.90 19.55
C ALA A 526 -9.07 -33.35 19.69
N ASP A 527 -9.92 -32.54 20.32
CA ASP A 527 -11.33 -32.81 20.57
C ASP A 527 -12.22 -31.97 19.64
N GLY A 528 -13.34 -32.53 19.15
CA GLY A 528 -14.35 -31.80 18.38
C GLY A 528 -14.54 -32.28 16.94
N VAL A 529 -15.10 -31.44 16.06
CA VAL A 529 -15.56 -31.86 14.71
C VAL A 529 -14.43 -32.37 13.80
N LEU A 530 -13.17 -31.99 14.08
CA LEU A 530 -11.98 -32.40 13.33
C LEU A 530 -11.18 -33.53 14.00
N GLU A 531 -11.67 -34.11 15.11
CA GLU A 531 -10.91 -35.08 15.92
C GLU A 531 -10.45 -36.31 15.12
N ASN A 532 -11.31 -36.79 14.22
CA ASN A 532 -11.09 -37.98 13.40
C ASN A 532 -10.71 -37.66 11.96
N ALA A 533 -10.47 -36.38 11.63
CA ALA A 533 -10.00 -35.94 10.32
C ALA A 533 -8.48 -36.13 10.19
N VAL A 534 -8.04 -37.38 10.41
CA VAL A 534 -6.66 -37.82 10.40
C VAL A 534 -6.56 -39.17 9.68
N TRP A 535 -5.55 -39.31 8.84
CA TRP A 535 -5.28 -40.50 8.04
C TRP A 535 -3.84 -40.97 8.25
N HIS A 536 -3.66 -42.28 8.18
CA HIS A 536 -2.34 -42.91 8.15
C HIS A 536 -2.33 -43.96 7.03
N ASN A 537 -1.48 -43.75 6.02
CA ASN A 537 -1.38 -44.60 4.83
C ASN A 537 -2.75 -44.88 4.15
N GLY A 538 -3.55 -43.82 3.98
CA GLY A 538 -4.86 -43.81 3.35
C GLY A 538 -6.00 -44.26 4.26
N GLN A 539 -5.70 -44.75 5.47
CA GLN A 539 -6.72 -45.21 6.41
C GLN A 539 -7.06 -44.12 7.41
N ARG A 540 -8.34 -43.73 7.46
CA ARG A 540 -8.85 -42.76 8.44
C ARG A 540 -8.76 -43.33 9.86
N GLN A 541 -8.29 -42.54 10.81
CA GLN A 541 -8.10 -42.95 12.20
C GLN A 541 -9.29 -42.51 13.06
N GLU A 542 -9.45 -43.12 14.24
CA GLU A 542 -10.52 -42.76 15.18
C GLU A 542 -10.31 -41.38 15.80
N ASN A 543 -9.07 -40.99 16.06
CA ASN A 543 -8.69 -39.70 16.65
C ASN A 543 -7.21 -39.36 16.39
N ARG A 544 -6.76 -38.17 16.82
CA ARG A 544 -5.37 -37.70 16.67
C ARG A 544 -4.35 -38.35 17.62
N GLY A 545 -4.74 -39.23 18.53
CA GLY A 545 -3.87 -39.74 19.61
C GLY A 545 -2.58 -40.41 19.12
N ALA A 546 -2.68 -41.27 18.10
CA ALA A 546 -1.52 -41.96 17.53
C ALA A 546 -0.56 -41.00 16.81
N LEU A 547 -1.09 -39.99 16.12
CA LEU A 547 -0.31 -38.92 15.48
C LEU A 547 0.48 -38.12 16.52
N LEU A 548 -0.17 -37.74 17.63
CA LEU A 548 0.45 -36.98 18.71
C LEU A 548 1.58 -37.79 19.38
N ALA A 549 1.37 -39.08 19.61
CA ALA A 549 2.41 -39.97 20.13
C ALA A 549 3.60 -40.12 19.18
N MET A 550 3.36 -40.20 17.87
CA MET A 550 4.41 -40.19 16.85
C MET A 550 5.20 -38.86 16.89
N LEU A 551 4.51 -37.72 16.93
CA LEU A 551 5.13 -36.39 17.05
C LEU A 551 5.99 -36.23 18.31
N ASP A 552 5.56 -36.82 19.42
CA ASP A 552 6.31 -36.82 20.69
C ASP A 552 7.62 -37.63 20.58
N GLY A 553 7.67 -38.61 19.66
CA GLY A 553 8.86 -39.41 19.36
C GLY A 553 9.82 -38.81 18.32
N LEU A 554 9.40 -37.78 17.57
CA LEU A 554 10.23 -37.15 16.55
C LEU A 554 11.21 -36.13 17.13
N GLY A 555 12.42 -36.08 16.56
CA GLY A 555 13.40 -35.03 16.81
C GLY A 555 13.06 -33.72 16.08
N SER A 556 13.84 -32.66 16.32
CA SER A 556 13.69 -31.37 15.63
C SER A 556 14.28 -31.34 14.22
N ASN A 557 15.08 -32.35 13.84
CA ASN A 557 15.68 -32.45 12.52
C ASN A 557 14.66 -33.00 11.53
N MET A 558 13.77 -32.13 11.03
CA MET A 558 12.79 -32.45 10.00
C MET A 558 13.07 -31.61 8.76
N LYS A 559 12.85 -32.19 7.59
CA LYS A 559 12.79 -31.43 6.34
C LYS A 559 11.39 -30.86 6.21
N THR A 560 11.29 -29.55 6.02
CA THR A 560 10.01 -28.84 6.09
C THR A 560 9.64 -28.29 4.71
N THR A 561 8.38 -28.47 4.31
CA THR A 561 7.86 -27.98 3.03
C THR A 561 6.55 -27.24 3.27
N VAL A 562 6.39 -26.09 2.62
CA VAL A 562 5.15 -25.34 2.57
C VAL A 562 4.60 -25.41 1.16
N VAL A 563 3.35 -25.84 1.04
CA VAL A 563 2.69 -26.07 -0.24
C VAL A 563 1.51 -25.13 -0.37
N VAL A 564 1.49 -24.38 -1.47
CA VAL A 564 0.32 -23.63 -1.91
C VAL A 564 -0.32 -24.39 -3.06
N PHE A 565 -1.56 -24.82 -2.88
CA PHE A 565 -2.34 -25.50 -3.90
C PHE A 565 -3.50 -24.61 -4.37
N GLN A 566 -3.36 -24.08 -5.59
CA GLN A 566 -4.32 -23.20 -6.24
C GLN A 566 -4.41 -23.53 -7.75
N PRO A 567 -5.50 -24.20 -8.21
CA PRO A 567 -5.63 -24.68 -9.59
C PRO A 567 -6.02 -23.58 -10.61
N ARG A 568 -5.98 -22.30 -10.20
CA ARG A 568 -6.30 -21.17 -11.07
C ARG A 568 -5.36 -21.06 -12.26
N ALA A 569 -4.04 -21.23 -12.05
CA ALA A 569 -3.08 -21.24 -13.14
C ALA A 569 -3.15 -22.57 -13.91
N ARG A 570 -3.07 -22.48 -15.24
CA ARG A 570 -3.02 -23.62 -16.15
C ARG A 570 -1.71 -23.64 -16.89
N ARG A 571 -1.12 -24.83 -17.03
CA ARG A 571 0.21 -24.98 -17.64
C ARG A 571 0.25 -24.44 -19.07
N SER A 572 -0.78 -24.70 -19.85
CA SER A 572 -0.91 -24.19 -21.22
C SER A 572 -0.88 -22.66 -21.29
N VAL A 573 -1.65 -21.99 -20.44
CA VAL A 573 -1.70 -20.52 -20.33
C VAL A 573 -0.39 -19.95 -19.80
N PHE A 574 0.17 -20.57 -18.76
CA PHE A 574 1.46 -20.19 -18.17
C PHE A 574 2.56 -20.21 -19.24
N ASN A 575 2.69 -21.33 -19.97
CA ASN A 575 3.70 -21.48 -21.02
C ASN A 575 3.51 -20.46 -22.15
N SER A 576 2.26 -20.19 -22.56
CA SER A 576 1.98 -19.16 -23.57
C SER A 576 2.42 -17.77 -23.12
N ILE A 577 2.22 -17.41 -21.85
CA ILE A 577 2.65 -16.11 -21.32
C ILE A 577 4.18 -16.07 -21.20
N ARG A 578 4.81 -17.15 -20.73
CA ARG A 578 6.28 -17.26 -20.67
C ARG A 578 6.95 -17.10 -22.03
N GLY A 579 6.42 -17.74 -23.07
CA GLY A 579 6.93 -17.58 -24.43
C GLY A 579 6.92 -16.12 -24.89
N ARG A 580 5.84 -15.37 -24.59
CA ARG A 580 5.78 -13.93 -24.91
C ARG A 580 6.77 -13.10 -24.11
N MET A 581 7.02 -13.45 -22.85
CA MET A 581 8.08 -12.81 -22.04
C MET A 581 9.46 -13.05 -22.67
N ASP A 582 9.72 -14.26 -23.14
CA ASP A 582 10.98 -14.61 -23.81
C ASP A 582 11.15 -13.88 -25.15
N ASP A 583 10.05 -13.63 -25.87
CA ASP A 583 10.00 -12.82 -27.10
C ASP A 583 10.10 -11.30 -26.84
N GLY A 584 10.11 -10.87 -25.57
CA GLY A 584 10.22 -9.46 -25.17
C GLY A 584 8.92 -8.64 -25.19
N ASP A 585 7.75 -9.29 -25.29
CA ASP A 585 6.44 -8.62 -25.25
C ASP A 585 6.01 -8.27 -23.81
N MET A 586 6.74 -7.35 -23.18
CA MET A 586 6.65 -7.04 -21.75
C MET A 586 5.47 -6.12 -21.37
N ASN A 587 4.77 -5.55 -22.35
CA ASN A 587 3.76 -4.50 -22.11
C ASN A 587 2.33 -5.04 -22.04
N ARG A 588 2.13 -6.34 -22.25
CA ARG A 588 0.80 -6.95 -22.16
C ARG A 588 0.34 -7.15 -20.71
N SER A 589 -0.97 -7.01 -20.49
CA SER A 589 -1.60 -7.20 -19.17
C SER A 589 -1.41 -8.59 -18.58
N ASP A 590 -1.46 -9.67 -19.38
CA ASP A 590 -1.21 -11.02 -18.89
C ASP A 590 0.26 -11.28 -18.51
N VAL A 591 1.21 -10.64 -19.21
CA VAL A 591 2.63 -10.65 -18.83
C VAL A 591 2.85 -9.90 -17.51
N ARG A 592 2.25 -8.71 -17.34
CA ARG A 592 2.32 -7.94 -16.09
C ARG A 592 1.71 -8.71 -14.91
N ARG A 593 0.56 -9.37 -15.09
CA ARG A 593 -0.02 -10.28 -14.09
C ARG A 593 0.91 -11.44 -13.73
N MET A 594 1.63 -12.01 -14.70
CA MET A 594 2.62 -13.05 -14.42
C MET A 594 3.80 -12.51 -13.60
N GLN A 595 4.30 -11.32 -13.91
CA GLN A 595 5.37 -10.69 -13.11
C GLN A 595 4.94 -10.40 -11.66
N GLN A 596 3.68 -9.99 -11.46
CA GLN A 596 3.09 -9.84 -10.13
C GLN A 596 3.05 -11.17 -9.37
N LEU A 597 2.56 -12.23 -10.04
CA LEU A 597 2.47 -13.56 -9.48
C LEU A 597 3.86 -14.12 -9.14
N ASP A 598 4.84 -13.95 -10.03
CA ASP A 598 6.23 -14.33 -9.79
C ASP A 598 6.76 -13.66 -8.52
N ALA A 599 6.54 -12.37 -8.38
CA ALA A 599 7.06 -11.67 -7.23
C ALA A 599 6.40 -12.10 -5.91
N LEU A 600 5.09 -12.33 -5.93
CA LEU A 600 4.36 -12.87 -4.78
C LEU A 600 4.93 -14.23 -4.35
N LEU A 601 5.11 -15.15 -5.30
CA LEU A 601 5.57 -16.51 -5.03
C LEU A 601 7.05 -16.56 -4.64
N LEU A 602 7.89 -15.70 -5.24
CA LEU A 602 9.29 -15.57 -4.85
C LEU A 602 9.43 -14.97 -3.45
N GLY A 603 8.57 -14.02 -3.06
CA GLY A 603 8.55 -13.45 -1.71
C GLY A 603 8.18 -14.51 -0.69
N ALA A 604 7.12 -15.27 -0.98
CA ALA A 604 6.71 -16.40 -0.15
C ALA A 604 7.82 -17.46 -0.01
N ARG A 605 8.52 -17.78 -1.11
CA ARG A 605 9.68 -18.69 -1.08
C ARG A 605 10.80 -18.15 -0.21
N ALA A 606 11.11 -16.86 -0.28
CA ALA A 606 12.14 -16.25 0.55
C ALA A 606 11.79 -16.32 2.05
N ASP A 607 10.53 -16.03 2.41
CA ASP A 607 10.04 -16.15 3.79
C ASP A 607 10.13 -17.59 4.30
N CYS A 608 9.69 -18.59 3.51
CA CYS A 608 9.83 -20.01 3.85
C CYS A 608 11.30 -20.41 4.03
N PHE A 609 12.15 -20.00 3.09
CA PHE A 609 13.56 -20.35 3.07
C PHE A 609 14.32 -19.74 4.25
N SER A 610 13.91 -18.55 4.73
CA SER A 610 14.49 -17.92 5.92
C SER A 610 14.34 -18.76 7.20
N LEU A 611 13.37 -19.68 7.21
CA LEU A 611 13.12 -20.66 8.29
C LEU A 611 13.58 -22.07 7.93
N GLY A 612 14.29 -22.24 6.81
CA GLY A 612 14.78 -23.54 6.33
C GLY A 612 13.74 -24.43 5.64
N ALA A 613 12.56 -23.89 5.30
CA ALA A 613 11.50 -24.64 4.61
C ALA A 613 11.57 -24.48 3.09
N GLU A 614 11.29 -25.57 2.36
CA GLU A 614 11.01 -25.53 0.92
C GLU A 614 9.63 -24.92 0.65
N PHE A 615 9.46 -24.25 -0.49
CA PHE A 615 8.18 -23.71 -0.93
C PHE A 615 7.82 -24.28 -2.29
N ARG A 616 6.60 -24.82 -2.42
CA ARG A 616 6.09 -25.43 -3.67
C ARG A 616 4.71 -24.91 -4.00
N VAL A 617 4.45 -24.75 -5.30
CA VAL A 617 3.15 -24.30 -5.80
C VAL A 617 2.56 -25.36 -6.72
N ILE A 618 1.37 -25.86 -6.37
CA ILE A 618 0.63 -26.82 -7.17
C ILE A 618 -0.44 -26.08 -7.99
N ALA A 619 -0.47 -26.35 -9.29
CA ALA A 619 -1.42 -25.78 -10.24
C ALA A 619 -1.90 -26.82 -11.27
N ASP A 620 -2.82 -26.43 -12.14
CA ASP A 620 -3.48 -27.34 -13.07
C ASP A 620 -2.64 -27.60 -14.33
N ASP A 621 -2.42 -28.87 -14.68
CA ASP A 621 -1.67 -29.31 -15.86
C ASP A 621 -2.44 -29.13 -17.20
N SER A 622 -3.67 -28.61 -17.16
CA SER A 622 -4.53 -28.45 -18.34
C SER A 622 -4.17 -27.36 -19.36
#